data_AF-A0A357L1M9-F1
#
_entry.id   AF-A0A357L1M9-F1
#
_cell.length_a   1.000
_cell.length_b   1.000
_cell.length_c   1.000
_cell.angle_alpha   90.00
_cell.angle_beta   90.00
_cell.angle_gamma   90.00
#
_symmetry.space_group_name_H-M   'P 1'
#
loop_
_entity.id
_entity.type
_entity.pdbx_description
1 polymer ?
#
loop_
_entity_poly.entity_id
_entity_poly.type
_entity_poly.pdbx_seq_one_letter_code
_entity_poly.pdbx_strand_id
1 'polypeptide(L)'
;MKPALLFAVAFTLLTGMSAIAAPGGGGGLPSASGPRIDPAKAYQDGVAALQAKDYKSAEKNFGDVLSVAPKNAEANYYMALAKAGLDKPKQAVRYLERAIKERPNFVEA
;
A
#
# COMPACT_ATOMS: atom_id res chain seq x y z
N MET A 1 -30.93 14.49 -7.02
CA MET A 1 -30.94 14.25 -8.49
C MET A 1 -29.70 13.40 -8.79
N LYS A 2 -29.88 12.17 -9.25
CA LYS A 2 -28.86 11.12 -9.39
C LYS A 2 -28.61 10.82 -10.87
N PRO A 3 -27.35 10.65 -11.31
CA PRO A 3 -27.01 9.76 -12.42
C PRO A 3 -26.29 8.52 -11.82
N ALA A 4 -26.74 7.27 -11.87
CA ALA A 4 -27.37 6.42 -12.89
C ALA A 4 -26.45 6.05 -14.07
N LEU A 5 -25.97 4.79 -14.03
CA LEU A 5 -25.40 3.93 -15.09
C LEU A 5 -24.04 4.40 -15.69
N LEU A 6 -23.04 3.53 -15.90
CA LEU A 6 -23.07 2.27 -16.64
C LEU A 6 -22.00 1.29 -16.12
N PHE A 7 -22.42 0.09 -15.74
CA PHE A 7 -21.55 -1.08 -15.61
C PHE A 7 -21.39 -1.71 -17.00
N ALA A 8 -20.19 -1.66 -17.57
CA ALA A 8 -19.86 -2.40 -18.78
C ALA A 8 -19.21 -3.74 -18.40
N VAL A 9 -20.03 -4.79 -18.40
CA VAL A 9 -19.59 -6.19 -18.35
C VAL A 9 -19.22 -6.59 -19.77
N ALA A 10 -17.93 -6.79 -20.06
CA ALA A 10 -17.48 -7.37 -21.31
C ALA A 10 -17.22 -8.87 -21.07
N PHE A 11 -18.20 -9.69 -21.46
CA PHE A 11 -18.12 -11.15 -21.47
C PHE A 11 -17.77 -11.56 -22.91
N THR A 12 -16.49 -11.81 -23.20
CA THR A 12 -16.05 -12.29 -24.51
C THR A 12 -15.68 -13.76 -24.47
N LEU A 13 -16.59 -14.52 -25.06
CA LEU A 13 -16.57 -15.89 -25.59
C LEU A 13 -15.24 -16.67 -25.58
N LEU A 14 -15.37 -17.84 -24.95
CA LEU A 14 -14.54 -19.03 -25.03
C LEU A 14 -14.62 -19.65 -26.43
N THR A 15 -13.54 -19.57 -27.22
CA THR A 15 -13.31 -20.47 -28.36
C THR A 15 -11.97 -21.16 -28.17
N GLY A 16 -12.02 -22.49 -28.16
CA GLY A 16 -10.92 -23.36 -27.74
C GLY A 16 -9.68 -23.33 -28.62
N MET A 17 -8.57 -23.72 -28.00
CA MET A 17 -7.43 -24.29 -28.69
C MET A 17 -6.85 -25.38 -27.79
N SER A 18 -7.08 -26.64 -28.17
CA SER A 18 -6.48 -27.80 -27.55
C SER A 18 -5.02 -27.94 -28.03
N ALA A 19 -4.13 -28.07 -27.05
CA ALA A 19 -2.87 -28.83 -27.04
C ALA A 19 -1.87 -28.68 -28.20
N ILE A 20 -0.70 -28.09 -27.90
CA ILE A 20 0.60 -28.76 -28.17
C ILE A 20 1.50 -28.64 -26.93
N ALA A 21 2.12 -29.75 -26.56
CA ALA A 21 3.11 -29.85 -25.50
C ALA A 21 4.50 -29.46 -26.03
N ALA A 22 5.24 -28.66 -25.26
CA ALA A 22 6.68 -28.53 -25.37
C ALA A 22 7.27 -28.38 -23.95
N PRO A 23 8.11 -29.31 -23.46
CA PRO A 23 8.94 -29.08 -22.27
C PRO A 23 10.21 -28.37 -22.74
N GLY A 24 10.10 -27.07 -22.99
CA GLY A 24 11.21 -26.19 -23.36
C GLY A 24 11.51 -25.23 -22.21
N GLY A 25 12.73 -25.31 -21.70
CA GLY A 25 13.18 -24.57 -20.52
C GLY A 25 13.18 -23.05 -20.64
N GLY A 26 13.36 -22.42 -19.48
CA GLY A 26 13.49 -20.96 -19.38
C GLY A 26 12.88 -20.44 -18.09
N GLY A 27 13.39 -20.89 -16.95
CA GLY A 27 13.20 -20.16 -15.70
C GLY A 27 13.73 -18.74 -15.87
N GLY A 28 12.87 -17.76 -15.66
CA GLY A 28 13.21 -16.35 -15.84
C GLY A 28 11.97 -15.48 -15.82
N LEU A 29 11.12 -15.63 -14.80
CA LEU A 29 10.17 -14.57 -14.44
C LEU A 29 10.97 -13.27 -14.23
N PRO A 30 10.40 -12.12 -14.64
CA PRO A 30 11.15 -10.92 -15.00
C PRO A 30 12.13 -10.49 -13.91
N SER A 31 13.37 -10.19 -14.31
CA SER A 31 14.28 -9.34 -13.54
C SER A 31 13.62 -7.97 -13.37
N ALA A 32 12.69 -7.87 -12.42
CA ALA A 32 12.22 -6.61 -11.90
C ALA A 32 13.38 -6.02 -11.09
N SER A 33 14.34 -5.43 -11.81
CA SER A 33 15.43 -4.61 -11.27
C SER A 33 14.90 -3.25 -10.77
N GLY A 34 13.66 -3.22 -10.27
CA GLY A 34 13.17 -2.13 -9.45
C GLY A 34 13.68 -2.29 -8.03
N PRO A 35 13.79 -1.21 -7.24
CA PRO A 35 14.03 -1.34 -5.81
C PRO A 35 12.98 -2.30 -5.24
N ARG A 36 13.42 -3.46 -4.75
CA ARG A 36 12.52 -4.36 -4.02
C ARG A 36 12.26 -3.71 -2.68
N ILE A 37 11.25 -2.84 -2.64
CA ILE A 37 10.73 -2.31 -1.39
C ILE A 37 10.24 -3.51 -0.60
N ASP A 38 10.90 -3.78 0.51
CA ASP A 38 10.43 -4.75 1.50
C ASP A 38 9.53 -3.99 2.47
N PRO A 39 8.19 -4.09 2.35
CA PRO A 39 7.28 -3.35 3.20
C PRO A 39 7.36 -3.79 4.66
N ALA A 40 7.77 -5.04 4.94
CA ALA A 40 7.93 -5.50 6.32
C ALA A 40 9.15 -4.82 6.95
N LYS A 41 10.28 -4.79 6.24
CA LYS A 41 11.48 -4.08 6.70
C LYS A 41 11.25 -2.57 6.82
N ALA A 42 10.64 -1.95 5.81
CA ALA A 42 10.34 -0.53 5.82
C ALA A 42 9.42 -0.16 7.00
N TYR A 43 8.46 -1.03 7.34
CA TYR A 43 7.62 -0.82 8.52
C TYR A 43 8.44 -0.81 9.82
N GLN A 44 9.32 -1.80 10.03
CA GLN A 44 10.18 -1.87 11.22
C GLN A 44 11.10 -0.66 11.31
N ASP A 45 11.75 -0.30 10.20
CA ASP A 45 12.64 0.87 10.13
C ASP A 45 11.87 2.18 10.37
N GLY A 46 10.60 2.26 9.95
CA GLY A 46 9.71 3.39 10.22
C GLY A 46 9.31 3.52 11.70
N VAL A 47 9.00 2.40 12.36
CA VAL A 47 8.69 2.36 13.80
C VAL A 47 9.90 2.78 14.63
N ALA A 48 11.09 2.26 14.29
CA ALA A 48 12.34 2.65 14.94
C ALA A 48 12.62 4.16 14.77
N ALA A 49 12.39 4.71 13.57
CA ALA A 49 12.53 6.13 13.32
C ALA A 49 11.56 6.99 14.15
N LEU A 50 10.30 6.56 14.34
CA LEU A 50 9.36 7.24 15.23
C LEU A 50 9.82 7.25 16.69
N GLN A 51 10.33 6.11 17.18
CA GLN A 51 10.88 6.01 18.53
C GLN A 51 12.08 6.96 18.73
N ALA A 52 12.90 7.10 17.70
CA ALA A 52 14.01 8.05 17.65
C ALA A 52 13.59 9.51 17.43
N LYS A 53 12.28 9.78 17.26
CA LYS A 53 11.72 11.08 16.85
C LYS A 53 12.26 11.60 15.52
N ASP A 54 12.84 10.73 14.70
CA ASP A 54 13.20 11.04 13.32
C ASP A 54 11.97 10.88 12.42
N TYR A 55 11.12 11.89 12.49
CA TYR A 55 9.85 11.90 11.77
C TYR A 55 10.03 11.96 10.25
N LYS A 56 11.18 12.44 9.75
CA LYS A 56 11.48 12.46 8.31
C LYS A 56 11.77 11.06 7.79
N SER A 57 12.62 10.30 8.49
CA SER A 57 12.89 8.92 8.13
C SER A 57 11.64 8.04 8.31
N ALA A 58 10.84 8.29 9.34
CA ALA A 58 9.55 7.63 9.52
C ALA A 58 8.60 7.89 8.34
N GLU A 59 8.43 9.16 7.93
CA GLU A 59 7.60 9.55 6.77
C GLU A 59 8.05 8.81 5.51
N LYS A 60 9.36 8.73 5.25
CA LYS A 60 9.88 7.99 4.09
C LYS A 60 9.55 6.49 4.18
N ASN A 61 9.89 5.86 5.30
CA ASN A 61 9.75 4.42 5.49
C ASN A 61 8.28 3.98 5.43
N PHE A 62 7.36 4.70 6.10
CA PHE A 62 5.93 4.41 5.96
C PHE A 62 5.39 4.73 4.58
N GLY A 63 5.97 5.69 3.86
CA GLY A 63 5.67 5.95 2.45
C GLY A 63 6.00 4.74 1.58
N ASP A 64 7.14 4.09 1.82
CA ASP A 64 7.54 2.86 1.13
C ASP A 64 6.53 1.72 1.44
N VAL A 65 6.11 1.55 2.70
CA VAL A 65 5.05 0.59 3.07
C VAL A 65 3.74 0.87 2.35
N LEU A 66 3.27 2.12 2.37
CA LEU A 66 2.00 2.54 1.77
C LEU A 66 2.03 2.50 0.24
N SER A 67 3.20 2.54 -0.39
CA SER A 67 3.35 2.35 -1.83
C SER A 67 3.04 0.92 -2.27
N VAL A 68 3.30 -0.06 -1.39
CA VAL A 68 2.99 -1.49 -1.63
C VAL A 68 1.59 -1.84 -1.09
N ALA A 69 1.25 -1.34 0.09
CA ALA A 69 0.00 -1.61 0.80
C ALA A 69 -0.71 -0.30 1.18
N PRO A 70 -1.36 0.40 0.23
CA PRO A 70 -1.95 1.73 0.47
C PRO A 70 -3.09 1.72 1.50
N LYS A 71 -3.71 0.57 1.71
CA LYS A 71 -4.81 0.35 2.66
C LYS A 71 -4.36 -0.19 4.02
N ASN A 72 -3.06 -0.27 4.28
CA ASN A 72 -2.57 -0.71 5.57
C ASN A 72 -2.92 0.35 6.64
N ALA A 73 -3.86 0.02 7.53
CA ALA A 73 -4.34 0.93 8.57
C ALA A 73 -3.22 1.34 9.55
N GLU A 74 -2.39 0.39 9.95
CA GLU A 74 -1.25 0.61 10.85
C GLU A 74 -0.24 1.59 10.24
N ALA A 75 0.17 1.35 8.98
CA ALA A 75 1.10 2.23 8.28
C ALA A 75 0.51 3.62 8.04
N ASN A 76 -0.80 3.73 7.77
CA ASN A 76 -1.48 5.03 7.67
C ASN A 76 -1.48 5.76 9.03
N TYR A 77 -1.72 5.06 10.14
CA TYR A 77 -1.66 5.64 11.48
C TYR A 77 -0.25 6.12 11.85
N TYR A 78 0.77 5.28 11.66
CA TYR A 78 2.15 5.69 11.96
C TYR A 78 2.66 6.80 11.05
N MET A 79 2.24 6.83 9.77
CA MET A 79 2.45 7.99 8.89
C MET A 79 1.79 9.24 9.47
N ALA A 80 0.59 9.14 10.04
CA ALA A 80 -0.07 10.27 10.69
C ALA A 80 0.74 10.80 11.88
N LEU A 81 1.28 9.90 12.73
CA LEU A 81 2.18 10.28 13.83
C LEU A 81 3.45 10.97 13.32
N ALA A 82 4.07 10.45 12.25
CA ALA A 82 5.24 11.08 11.64
C ALA A 82 4.90 12.49 11.11
N LYS A 83 3.75 12.65 10.44
CA LYS A 83 3.30 13.97 9.95
C LYS A 83 3.01 14.95 11.09
N ALA A 84 2.45 14.47 12.21
CA ALA A 84 2.23 15.29 13.39
C ALA A 84 3.57 15.77 13.99
N GLY A 85 4.55 14.87 14.11
CA GLY A 85 5.90 15.22 14.57
C GLY A 85 6.67 16.16 13.63
N LEU A 86 6.32 16.20 12.34
CA LEU A 86 6.84 17.15 11.35
C LEU A 86 6.09 18.49 11.32
N ASP A 87 5.21 18.77 12.29
CA ASP A 87 4.37 19.97 12.33
C ASP A 87 3.44 20.10 11.10
N LYS A 88 2.98 18.95 10.57
CA LYS A 88 2.03 18.86 9.44
C LYS A 88 0.68 18.26 9.87
N PRO A 89 -0.04 18.86 10.84
CA PRO A 89 -1.25 18.27 11.42
C PRO A 89 -2.37 18.05 10.40
N LYS A 90 -2.52 18.96 9.42
CA LYS A 90 -3.50 18.80 8.33
C LYS A 90 -3.27 17.52 7.51
N GLN A 91 -2.02 17.14 7.31
CA GLN A 91 -1.69 15.89 6.60
C GLN A 91 -1.89 14.69 7.51
N ALA A 92 -1.52 14.80 8.80
CA ALA A 92 -1.72 13.74 9.78
C ALA A 92 -3.19 13.30 9.86
N VAL A 93 -4.12 14.26 9.96
CA VAL A 93 -5.57 13.97 9.99
C VAL A 93 -6.01 13.13 8.79
N ARG A 94 -5.57 13.47 7.56
CA ARG A 94 -5.93 12.72 6.36
C ARG A 94 -5.45 11.27 6.36
N TYR A 95 -4.28 11.00 6.95
CA TYR A 95 -3.77 9.64 7.10
C TYR A 95 -4.50 8.88 8.22
N LEU A 96 -4.86 9.56 9.31
CA LEU A 96 -5.72 9.02 10.36
C LEU A 96 -7.11 8.64 9.86
N GLU A 97 -7.75 9.50 9.06
CA GLU A 97 -9.03 9.23 8.41
C GLU A 97 -8.96 7.96 7.54
N ARG A 98 -7.86 7.77 6.82
CA ARG A 98 -7.62 6.53 6.04
C ARG A 98 -7.46 5.32 6.94
N ALA A 99 -6.70 5.43 8.02
CA ALA A 99 -6.52 4.33 8.97
C ALA A 99 -7.87 3.87 9.57
N ILE A 100 -8.69 4.83 10.01
CA ILE A 100 -10.04 4.57 10.56
C ILE A 100 -10.96 4.01 9.49
N LYS A 101 -10.88 4.48 8.24
CA LYS A 101 -11.70 3.95 7.15
C LYS A 101 -11.43 2.46 6.88
N GLU A 102 -10.17 2.03 6.95
CA GLU A 102 -9.78 0.64 6.70
C GLU A 102 -9.97 -0.25 7.95
N ARG A 103 -9.76 0.31 9.14
CA ARG A 103 -10.00 -0.33 10.44
C ARG A 103 -10.73 0.66 11.36
N PRO A 104 -12.07 0.63 11.40
CA PRO A 104 -12.86 1.57 12.21
C PRO A 104 -12.50 1.56 13.69
N ASN A 105 -12.12 0.40 14.23
CA ASN A 105 -11.75 0.21 15.64
C ASN A 105 -10.25 0.44 15.91
N PHE A 106 -9.50 1.06 15.00
CA PHE A 106 -8.05 1.17 15.12
C PHE A 106 -7.59 2.23 16.13
N VAL A 107 -8.38 3.27 16.33
CA VAL A 107 -8.04 4.42 17.19
C VAL A 107 -9.01 4.51 18.39
N GLU A 108 -9.69 3.41 18.69
CA GLU A 108 -10.56 3.30 19.86
C GLU A 108 -9.73 2.76 21.04
N ALA A 109 -8.93 3.62 21.66
CA ALA A 109 -8.33 3.42 22.98
C ALA A 109 -7.99 4.77 23.63
#